data_AF-A0A1G0K3N8-F1
#
_entry.id   AF-A0A1G0K3N8-F1
#
_cell.length_a   1.000
_cell.length_b   1.000
_cell.length_c   1.000
_cell.angle_alpha   90.00
_cell.angle_beta   90.00
_cell.angle_gamma   90.00
#
_symmetry.space_group_name_H-M   'P 1'
#
loop_
_entity.id
_entity.type
_entity.pdbx_description
1 polymer ?
#
loop_
_entity_poly.entity_id
_entity_poly.type
_entity_poly.pdbx_seq_one_letter_code
_entity_poly.pdbx_strand_id
1 'polypeptide(L)'
;MKSERKTKRGTGSILPRLCVFTFNFSLLTFGSASTADPLPAGTEVIGPFTGHYAPLHPDNLAPRIKYYGTDLGWSYEHAGKIHFLFGDTNATESDDRIQASTGGVFDDCFGTIDLAEWPDPARISPQNIPLIKLGQNPGTDEASAINPGHAMEGFKTPIGGFSNGSREFGIFYTSKPRACRADADCGSDLGCDTGLGFVGEPWTNDKGGTFGCIDDSPGCAPDPLTDTAGTPVTGSGLCIDKTSSFYADTDAGRIGAIAMKHLVGIRSTSDPRLYTDTRTWLTNKFANAAARTASDFDPSRGAGGKADYRPAKGVGGKSSVFLWGRPGFIGIAAAGRPLGLYFAYANLPPGPEFSWTLNYFTGLDANGAPRFSRNERDAVAIDLDSTRDGVQPGEAHDIVDQMSLSWVEPLNKWLMLYGGGMVNIPAPPVLPNCGVLEFFTRSDCVKVVMGNGAIRMRSADHPWGPWSPAQDVLVGGDPNRIPLEYQYAPGGVLRHPACTAPNCVTHTHSMEASPNEYGFLYGANIIEQWTRPAGDGVDVIWNASTWDPYRVVLLRTRIKK
;
A
#
# COMPACT_ATOMS: atom_id res chain seq x y z
N MET A 1 77.94 -15.47 -7.45
CA MET A 1 78.92 -15.42 -6.34
C MET A 1 78.13 -15.23 -5.05
N LYS A 2 77.79 -16.31 -4.32
CA LYS A 2 78.52 -16.88 -3.16
C LYS A 2 78.56 -15.97 -1.92
N SER A 3 77.88 -16.41 -0.85
CA SER A 3 78.29 -16.40 0.58
C SER A 3 77.03 -16.45 1.46
N GLU A 4 76.47 -17.59 1.88
CA GLU A 4 76.84 -18.54 2.96
C GLU A 4 77.02 -18.01 4.41
N ARG A 5 76.15 -18.59 5.28
CA ARG A 5 76.27 -18.96 6.71
C ARG A 5 76.34 -17.90 7.83
N LYS A 6 75.39 -18.00 8.78
CA LYS A 6 75.61 -18.72 10.06
C LYS A 6 74.33 -18.96 10.87
N THR A 7 74.25 -20.19 11.39
CA THR A 7 73.31 -20.77 12.34
C THR A 7 73.58 -20.39 13.79
N LYS A 8 72.54 -20.31 14.63
CA LYS A 8 72.60 -20.64 16.07
C LYS A 8 71.33 -21.37 16.51
N ARG A 9 71.52 -22.55 17.13
CA ARG A 9 70.52 -23.40 17.78
C ARG A 9 70.22 -22.85 19.18
N GLY A 10 68.96 -22.91 19.59
CA GLY A 10 68.49 -22.79 20.96
C GLY A 10 67.50 -23.92 21.25
N THR A 11 67.81 -24.72 22.26
CA THR A 11 67.07 -25.87 22.78
C THR A 11 65.89 -25.44 23.65
N GLY A 12 64.76 -26.15 23.59
CA GLY A 12 63.70 -25.99 24.58
C GLY A 12 62.49 -26.92 24.41
N SER A 13 62.42 -27.91 25.31
CA SER A 13 61.20 -28.44 25.95
C SER A 13 60.08 -29.07 25.10
N ILE A 14 59.96 -30.40 25.19
CA ILE A 14 58.79 -31.17 24.76
C ILE A 14 57.92 -31.45 26.01
N LEU A 15 56.69 -30.95 26.01
CA LEU A 15 55.59 -31.33 26.91
C LEU A 15 54.47 -31.94 26.04
N PRO A 16 53.89 -33.11 26.40
CA PRO A 16 52.81 -33.69 25.62
C PRO A 16 51.50 -32.95 25.89
N ARG A 17 50.90 -32.36 24.86
CA ARG A 17 49.53 -31.84 24.91
C ARG A 17 48.55 -33.02 24.88
N LEU A 18 47.80 -33.17 25.97
CA LEU A 18 46.60 -33.98 26.06
C LEU A 18 45.54 -33.37 25.13
N CYS A 19 45.15 -34.06 24.06
CA CYS A 19 44.00 -33.70 23.23
C CYS A 19 42.71 -34.10 23.99
N VAL A 20 42.07 -33.13 24.64
CA VAL A 20 40.69 -33.26 25.11
C VAL A 20 39.77 -32.99 23.92
N PHE A 21 39.14 -34.05 23.38
CA PHE A 21 38.05 -33.93 22.43
C PHE A 21 36.80 -33.47 23.18
N THR A 22 36.51 -32.17 23.15
CA THR A 22 35.20 -31.64 23.52
C THR A 22 34.22 -31.97 22.39
N PHE A 23 33.38 -32.98 22.61
CA PHE A 23 32.20 -33.21 21.79
C PHE A 23 31.22 -32.06 22.04
N ASN A 24 31.20 -31.07 21.14
CA ASN A 24 30.10 -30.12 21.06
C ASN A 24 28.86 -30.89 20.61
N PHE A 25 27.96 -31.18 21.55
CA PHE A 25 26.58 -31.51 21.23
C PHE A 25 25.94 -30.24 20.66
N SER A 26 25.99 -30.07 19.34
CA SER A 26 25.09 -29.18 18.63
C SER A 26 23.69 -29.73 18.86
N LEU A 27 22.95 -29.13 19.81
CA LEU A 27 21.51 -29.25 19.85
C LEU A 27 20.98 -28.74 18.51
N LEU A 28 20.64 -29.66 17.62
CA LEU A 28 19.77 -29.40 16.49
C LEU A 28 18.44 -28.92 17.07
N THR A 29 18.26 -27.61 17.13
CA THR A 29 16.94 -27.01 17.34
C THR A 29 16.08 -27.44 16.16
N PHE A 30 15.18 -28.38 16.40
CA PHE A 30 14.11 -28.71 15.47
C PHE A 30 13.24 -27.46 15.33
N GLY A 31 13.55 -26.62 14.34
CA GLY A 31 12.64 -25.60 13.88
C GLY A 31 11.33 -26.28 13.49
N SER A 32 10.21 -25.73 13.94
CA SER A 32 8.89 -26.12 13.48
C SER A 32 8.93 -26.18 11.96
N ALA A 33 8.62 -27.33 11.35
CA ALA A 33 8.59 -27.44 9.90
C ALA A 33 7.60 -26.39 9.37
N SER A 34 8.10 -25.43 8.59
CA SER A 34 7.24 -24.44 7.93
C SER A 34 6.25 -25.21 7.06
N THR A 35 4.96 -24.92 7.25
CA THR A 35 3.93 -25.46 6.36
C THR A 35 4.17 -24.89 4.97
N ALA A 36 4.03 -25.73 3.94
CA ALA A 36 4.21 -25.32 2.55
C ALA A 36 3.42 -24.04 2.25
N ASP A 37 3.99 -23.18 1.43
CA ASP A 37 3.33 -21.93 1.07
C ASP A 37 2.08 -22.21 0.24
N PRO A 38 0.92 -21.64 0.61
CA PRO A 38 -0.30 -21.79 -0.16
C PRO A 38 -0.13 -21.24 -1.59
N LEU A 39 -0.83 -21.87 -2.54
CA LEU A 39 -0.73 -21.56 -3.97
C LEU A 39 -2.09 -21.06 -4.52
N PRO A 40 -2.12 -20.02 -5.37
CA PRO A 40 -3.34 -19.62 -6.05
C PRO A 40 -3.68 -20.69 -7.10
N ALA A 41 -4.90 -21.23 -7.04
CA ALA A 41 -5.37 -22.24 -7.98
C ALA A 41 -6.13 -21.63 -9.18
N GLY A 42 -6.64 -20.42 -9.03
CA GLY A 42 -7.33 -19.69 -10.09
C GLY A 42 -8.11 -18.50 -9.55
N THR A 43 -8.31 -17.50 -10.41
CA THR A 43 -9.07 -16.28 -10.09
C THR A 43 -10.23 -16.13 -11.06
N GLU A 44 -11.42 -15.96 -10.50
CA GLU A 44 -12.65 -15.59 -11.22
C GLU A 44 -12.87 -14.08 -11.07
N VAL A 45 -13.09 -13.40 -12.18
CA VAL A 45 -13.59 -12.02 -12.16
C VAL A 45 -15.11 -12.08 -12.00
N ILE A 46 -15.60 -11.64 -10.86
CA ILE A 46 -17.04 -11.65 -10.56
C ILE A 46 -17.75 -10.57 -11.38
N GLY A 47 -17.18 -9.38 -11.47
CA GLY A 47 -17.71 -8.30 -12.31
C GLY A 47 -17.46 -6.91 -11.74
N PRO A 48 -18.06 -5.88 -12.35
CA PRO A 48 -17.99 -4.50 -11.85
C PRO A 48 -18.63 -4.42 -10.47
N PHE A 49 -17.88 -3.90 -9.49
CA PHE A 49 -18.32 -3.80 -8.09
C PHE A 49 -18.87 -2.41 -7.76
N THR A 50 -18.16 -1.38 -8.20
CA THR A 50 -18.63 0.00 -8.19
C THR A 50 -17.98 0.76 -9.36
N GLY A 51 -18.64 1.81 -9.83
CA GLY A 51 -18.18 2.66 -10.94
C GLY A 51 -18.80 2.24 -12.27
N HIS A 52 -18.07 2.46 -13.37
CA HIS A 52 -18.59 2.22 -14.71
C HIS A 52 -19.08 0.78 -14.90
N TYR A 53 -20.30 0.64 -15.45
CA TYR A 53 -21.06 -0.61 -15.60
C TYR A 53 -21.50 -1.32 -14.31
N ALA A 54 -21.21 -0.79 -13.12
CA ALA A 54 -21.70 -1.37 -11.87
C ALA A 54 -23.17 -0.98 -11.61
N PRO A 55 -24.03 -1.93 -11.19
CA PRO A 55 -25.37 -1.61 -10.72
C PRO A 55 -25.31 -0.79 -9.43
N LEU A 56 -26.17 0.24 -9.32
CA LEU A 56 -26.32 1.03 -8.11
C LEU A 56 -27.21 0.32 -7.08
N HIS A 57 -26.91 0.50 -5.80
CA HIS A 57 -27.80 0.11 -4.72
C HIS A 57 -29.17 0.84 -4.84
N PRO A 58 -30.31 0.21 -4.51
CA PRO A 58 -31.63 0.83 -4.62
C PRO A 58 -31.75 2.20 -3.95
N ASP A 59 -31.16 2.36 -2.77
CA ASP A 59 -31.15 3.64 -2.04
C ASP A 59 -30.43 4.78 -2.78
N ASN A 60 -29.59 4.47 -3.76
CA ASN A 60 -28.88 5.44 -4.59
C ASN A 60 -29.59 5.73 -5.92
N LEU A 61 -30.84 5.28 -6.12
CA LEU A 61 -31.62 5.50 -7.34
C LEU A 61 -32.63 6.66 -7.27
N ALA A 62 -32.98 7.14 -6.07
CA ALA A 62 -34.02 8.15 -5.87
C ALA A 62 -33.67 9.18 -4.76
N PRO A 63 -33.03 10.31 -5.11
CA PRO A 63 -32.56 10.66 -6.45
C PRO A 63 -31.37 9.80 -6.87
N ARG A 64 -31.21 9.61 -8.18
CA ARG A 64 -30.09 8.84 -8.72
C ARG A 64 -28.78 9.57 -8.41
N ILE A 65 -27.89 8.92 -7.67
CA ILE A 65 -26.57 9.49 -7.38
C ILE A 65 -25.80 9.76 -8.67
N LYS A 66 -25.13 10.92 -8.73
CA LYS A 66 -24.10 11.26 -9.70
C LYS A 66 -22.80 10.67 -9.20
N TYR A 67 -22.45 9.54 -9.80
CA TYR A 67 -21.28 8.74 -9.49
C TYR A 67 -20.94 7.93 -10.74
N TYR A 68 -19.71 8.05 -11.21
CA TYR A 68 -19.24 7.40 -12.44
C TYR A 68 -18.12 6.42 -12.17
N GLY A 69 -17.05 6.86 -11.51
CA GLY A 69 -15.82 6.08 -11.36
C GLY A 69 -15.08 6.48 -10.10
N THR A 70 -14.20 5.60 -9.63
CA THR A 70 -13.43 5.77 -8.39
C THR A 70 -12.22 4.85 -8.44
N ASP A 71 -11.20 5.18 -7.65
CA ASP A 71 -10.14 4.24 -7.34
C ASP A 71 -10.32 3.56 -5.97
N LEU A 72 -9.59 2.47 -5.79
CA LEU A 72 -9.40 1.72 -4.55
C LEU A 72 -10.70 1.06 -4.06
N GLY A 73 -10.99 1.14 -2.76
CA GLY A 73 -12.06 0.37 -2.13
C GLY A 73 -11.58 -0.36 -0.89
N TRP A 74 -10.79 0.34 -0.06
CA TRP A 74 -10.29 -0.18 1.19
C TRP A 74 -11.43 -0.56 2.12
N SER A 75 -11.44 -1.83 2.54
CA SER A 75 -12.54 -2.36 3.33
C SER A 75 -12.14 -2.64 4.78
N TYR A 76 -13.06 -2.38 5.70
CA TYR A 76 -12.98 -2.84 7.09
C TYR A 76 -14.38 -3.09 7.66
N GLU A 77 -14.49 -3.96 8.65
CA GLU A 77 -15.75 -4.19 9.36
C GLU A 77 -15.95 -3.18 10.49
N HIS A 78 -17.16 -2.62 10.57
CA HIS A 78 -17.63 -1.91 11.75
C HIS A 78 -19.13 -2.10 11.94
N ALA A 79 -19.53 -2.49 13.15
CA ALA A 79 -20.93 -2.66 13.56
C ALA A 79 -21.75 -3.54 12.60
N GLY A 80 -21.19 -4.68 12.17
CA GLY A 80 -21.86 -5.63 11.28
C GLY A 80 -21.95 -5.19 9.81
N LYS A 81 -21.24 -4.13 9.43
CA LYS A 81 -21.17 -3.65 8.05
C LYS A 81 -19.73 -3.68 7.57
N ILE A 82 -19.55 -3.96 6.28
CA ILE A 82 -18.30 -3.66 5.58
C ILE A 82 -18.38 -2.21 5.13
N HIS A 83 -17.43 -1.40 5.57
CA HIS A 83 -17.24 -0.03 5.10
C HIS A 83 -16.17 -0.03 4.03
N PHE A 84 -16.37 0.80 3.01
CA PHE A 84 -15.43 1.01 1.92
C PHE A 84 -15.04 2.48 1.85
N LEU A 85 -13.74 2.74 1.70
CA LEU A 85 -13.18 4.06 1.41
C LEU A 85 -12.61 4.02 -0.01
N PHE A 86 -13.04 4.96 -0.83
CA PHE A 86 -12.61 5.09 -2.21
C PHE A 86 -11.94 6.44 -2.42
N GLY A 87 -10.98 6.51 -3.32
CA GLY A 87 -10.35 7.77 -3.69
C GLY A 87 -10.76 8.26 -5.07
N ASP A 88 -10.35 9.49 -5.37
CA ASP A 88 -10.37 10.09 -6.70
C ASP A 88 -11.71 9.81 -7.42
N THR A 89 -12.83 10.10 -6.73
CA THR A 89 -14.19 9.76 -7.19
C THR A 89 -14.77 10.84 -8.08
N ASN A 90 -15.30 10.41 -9.23
CA ASN A 90 -15.92 11.30 -10.21
C ASN A 90 -17.44 11.13 -10.25
N ALA A 91 -18.15 12.25 -10.34
CA ALA A 91 -19.61 12.31 -10.46
C ALA A 91 -20.11 11.95 -11.86
N THR A 92 -19.29 12.21 -12.88
CA THR A 92 -19.56 11.94 -14.30
C THR A 92 -18.32 11.38 -14.98
N GLU A 93 -18.50 10.92 -16.22
CA GLU A 93 -17.40 10.42 -17.06
C GLU A 93 -16.40 11.51 -17.45
N SER A 94 -16.84 12.77 -17.47
CA SER A 94 -15.99 13.93 -17.81
C SER A 94 -15.16 14.43 -16.63
N ASP A 95 -14.94 13.57 -15.62
CA ASP A 95 -14.21 13.88 -14.38
C ASP A 95 -14.79 15.06 -13.59
N ASP A 96 -16.12 15.25 -13.63
CA ASP A 96 -16.77 16.21 -12.74
C ASP A 96 -16.58 15.77 -11.29
N ARG A 97 -16.10 16.68 -10.44
CA ARG A 97 -15.91 16.39 -9.01
C ARG A 97 -17.22 16.02 -8.33
N ILE A 98 -17.18 15.04 -7.43
CA ILE A 98 -18.29 14.82 -6.50
C ILE A 98 -18.48 16.03 -5.57
N GLN A 99 -19.67 16.13 -4.99
CA GLN A 99 -20.02 17.19 -4.04
C GLN A 99 -19.67 18.61 -4.54
N ALA A 100 -20.00 18.89 -5.81
CA ALA A 100 -19.75 20.18 -6.46
C ALA A 100 -20.32 21.36 -5.67
N SER A 101 -21.41 21.15 -4.91
CA SER A 101 -21.99 22.12 -3.97
C SER A 101 -21.00 22.70 -2.94
N THR A 102 -19.89 22.01 -2.65
CA THR A 102 -18.83 22.49 -1.74
C THR A 102 -17.60 23.05 -2.45
N GLY A 103 -17.69 23.28 -3.76
CA GLY A 103 -16.55 23.69 -4.58
C GLY A 103 -15.57 22.56 -4.88
N GLY A 104 -15.97 21.30 -4.67
CA GLY A 104 -15.19 20.11 -5.01
C GLY A 104 -13.86 19.99 -4.27
N VAL A 105 -13.79 20.42 -3.01
CA VAL A 105 -12.55 20.37 -2.20
C VAL A 105 -12.23 18.93 -1.73
N PHE A 106 -13.21 18.04 -1.81
CA PHE A 106 -13.13 16.65 -1.43
C PHE A 106 -13.69 15.82 -2.58
N ASP A 107 -12.89 14.94 -3.16
CA ASP A 107 -13.28 14.04 -4.25
C ASP A 107 -13.27 12.56 -3.85
N ASP A 108 -12.92 12.22 -2.62
CA ASP A 108 -12.96 10.83 -2.13
C ASP A 108 -14.35 10.47 -1.57
N CYS A 109 -14.89 9.29 -1.90
CA CYS A 109 -16.19 8.85 -1.38
C CYS A 109 -16.10 7.62 -0.45
N PHE A 110 -17.24 7.25 0.14
CA PHE A 110 -17.35 6.04 0.96
C PHE A 110 -18.61 5.26 0.63
N GLY A 111 -18.65 3.99 1.05
CA GLY A 111 -19.82 3.14 0.91
C GLY A 111 -19.92 2.08 1.98
N THR A 112 -21.06 1.40 2.05
CA THR A 112 -21.28 0.30 3.00
C THR A 112 -22.02 -0.87 2.38
N ILE A 113 -21.77 -2.07 2.91
CA ILE A 113 -22.57 -3.28 2.69
C ILE A 113 -22.95 -3.85 4.06
N ASP A 114 -24.22 -4.19 4.25
CA ASP A 114 -24.66 -4.88 5.45
C ASP A 114 -24.32 -6.38 5.37
N LEU A 115 -23.54 -6.89 6.32
CA LEU A 115 -23.17 -8.31 6.34
C LEU A 115 -24.38 -9.21 6.57
N ALA A 116 -25.44 -8.71 7.21
CA ALA A 116 -26.67 -9.47 7.41
C ALA A 116 -27.39 -9.78 6.08
N GLU A 117 -27.18 -8.97 5.03
CA GLU A 117 -27.70 -9.22 3.68
C GLU A 117 -26.86 -10.26 2.92
N TRP A 118 -25.60 -10.45 3.33
CA TRP A 118 -24.62 -11.35 2.73
C TRP A 118 -24.04 -12.37 3.74
N PRO A 119 -24.90 -13.18 4.39
CA PRO A 119 -24.46 -14.12 5.43
C PRO A 119 -23.62 -15.28 4.86
N ASP A 120 -23.79 -15.57 3.56
CA ASP A 120 -23.06 -16.61 2.86
C ASP A 120 -22.32 -16.04 1.62
N PRO A 121 -20.99 -15.82 1.74
CA PRO A 121 -20.16 -15.33 0.63
C PRO A 121 -20.10 -16.28 -0.58
N ALA A 122 -20.48 -17.55 -0.45
CA ALA A 122 -20.53 -18.47 -1.60
C ALA A 122 -21.59 -18.07 -2.63
N ARG A 123 -22.60 -17.29 -2.21
CA ARG A 123 -23.64 -16.73 -3.09
C ARG A 123 -23.13 -15.59 -3.98
N ILE A 124 -21.97 -15.02 -3.67
CA ILE A 124 -21.36 -13.98 -4.49
C ILE A 124 -20.92 -14.63 -5.81
N SER A 125 -21.44 -14.14 -6.92
CA SER A 125 -21.21 -14.68 -8.25
C SER A 125 -21.45 -13.58 -9.28
N PRO A 126 -21.08 -13.76 -10.55
CA PRO A 126 -21.33 -12.75 -11.58
C PRO A 126 -22.81 -12.36 -11.73
N GLN A 127 -23.75 -13.23 -11.32
CA GLN A 127 -25.19 -12.96 -11.36
C GLN A 127 -25.76 -12.40 -10.05
N ASN A 128 -24.96 -12.35 -8.99
CA ASN A 128 -25.39 -11.94 -7.65
C ASN A 128 -24.25 -11.22 -6.93
N ILE A 129 -23.93 -10.01 -7.42
CA ILE A 129 -22.88 -9.15 -6.87
C ILE A 129 -23.46 -8.28 -5.75
N PRO A 130 -22.81 -8.19 -4.57
CA PRO A 130 -23.17 -7.25 -3.53
C PRO A 130 -23.17 -5.81 -4.02
N LEU A 131 -24.25 -5.06 -3.71
CA LEU A 131 -24.38 -3.67 -4.10
C LEU A 131 -23.90 -2.76 -2.97
N ILE A 132 -22.92 -1.91 -3.25
CA ILE A 132 -22.42 -0.94 -2.28
C ILE A 132 -23.44 0.20 -2.16
N LYS A 133 -23.94 0.44 -0.96
CA LYS A 133 -24.69 1.65 -0.64
C LYS A 133 -23.69 2.81 -0.50
N LEU A 134 -23.56 3.60 -1.56
CA LEU A 134 -22.67 4.75 -1.62
C LEU A 134 -23.19 5.87 -0.71
N GLY A 135 -22.26 6.59 -0.07
CA GLY A 135 -22.54 7.80 0.67
C GLY A 135 -23.15 8.84 -0.26
N GLN A 136 -24.31 9.38 0.11
CA GLN A 136 -25.05 10.35 -0.69
C GLN A 136 -25.53 11.49 0.20
N ASN A 137 -25.45 12.72 -0.30
CA ASN A 137 -25.93 13.89 0.43
C ASN A 137 -27.47 13.79 0.55
N PRO A 138 -28.04 13.97 1.75
CA PRO A 138 -29.48 13.76 1.95
C PRO A 138 -30.34 14.62 1.02
N GLY A 139 -31.21 13.95 0.25
CA GLY A 139 -32.16 14.62 -0.65
C GLY A 139 -31.57 15.19 -1.94
N THR A 140 -30.29 14.95 -2.24
CA THR A 140 -29.64 15.42 -3.49
C THR A 140 -29.09 14.24 -4.28
N ASP A 141 -28.73 14.48 -5.54
CA ASP A 141 -28.04 13.50 -6.39
C ASP A 141 -26.52 13.48 -6.18
N GLU A 142 -25.97 14.24 -5.22
CA GLU A 142 -24.52 14.30 -5.03
C GLU A 142 -24.01 13.17 -4.15
N ALA A 143 -22.95 12.50 -4.60
CA ALA A 143 -22.15 11.64 -3.73
C ALA A 143 -21.56 12.46 -2.56
N SER A 144 -21.53 11.85 -1.38
CA SER A 144 -20.93 12.43 -0.18
C SER A 144 -19.43 12.20 -0.16
N ALA A 145 -18.65 13.26 0.00
CA ALA A 145 -17.21 13.16 0.07
C ALA A 145 -16.69 12.99 1.51
N ILE A 146 -15.56 12.32 1.65
CA ILE A 146 -14.81 12.17 2.89
C ILE A 146 -14.10 13.48 3.21
N ASN A 147 -14.18 13.92 4.46
CA ASN A 147 -13.51 15.12 4.95
C ASN A 147 -12.73 14.82 6.23
N PRO A 148 -11.41 14.63 6.14
CA PRO A 148 -10.53 14.45 7.30
C PRO A 148 -10.02 15.77 7.91
N GLY A 149 -10.72 16.89 7.65
CA GLY A 149 -10.27 18.23 8.01
C GLY A 149 -9.15 18.76 7.11
N HIS A 150 -8.95 18.13 5.95
CA HIS A 150 -7.93 18.48 4.96
C HIS A 150 -8.49 18.19 3.56
N ALA A 151 -8.20 19.03 2.57
CA ALA A 151 -8.65 18.81 1.20
C ALA A 151 -8.14 17.45 0.69
N MET A 152 -9.05 16.66 0.12
CA MET A 152 -8.78 15.39 -0.51
C MET A 152 -9.04 15.62 -1.99
N GLU A 153 -8.00 16.06 -2.70
CA GLU A 153 -8.01 16.32 -4.15
C GLU A 153 -6.58 16.14 -4.66
N GLY A 154 -6.44 15.73 -5.93
CA GLY A 154 -5.15 15.73 -6.64
C GLY A 154 -4.11 14.79 -6.03
N PHE A 155 -4.33 13.48 -6.20
CA PHE A 155 -3.46 12.40 -5.70
C PHE A 155 -3.47 12.25 -4.17
N LYS A 156 -4.58 12.61 -3.53
CA LYS A 156 -4.81 12.40 -2.10
C LYS A 156 -5.94 11.42 -1.98
N THR A 157 -5.78 10.42 -1.13
CA THR A 157 -6.72 9.31 -1.10
C THR A 157 -6.74 8.65 0.28
N PRO A 158 -7.85 8.04 0.72
CA PRO A 158 -7.81 7.05 1.79
C PRO A 158 -6.89 5.90 1.38
N ILE A 159 -5.98 5.51 2.27
CA ILE A 159 -5.10 4.34 2.08
C ILE A 159 -5.43 3.20 3.05
N GLY A 160 -6.42 3.40 3.91
CA GLY A 160 -6.90 2.35 4.80
C GLY A 160 -7.89 2.85 5.83
N GLY A 161 -8.54 1.90 6.48
CA GLY A 161 -9.38 2.14 7.62
C GLY A 161 -9.44 0.92 8.52
N PHE A 162 -9.86 1.13 9.76
CA PHE A 162 -10.02 0.05 10.72
C PHE A 162 -11.06 0.42 11.78
N SER A 163 -11.51 -0.57 12.55
CA SER A 163 -12.40 -0.35 13.67
C SER A 163 -11.86 -0.97 14.95
N ASN A 164 -12.21 -0.36 16.08
CA ASN A 164 -12.06 -0.95 17.40
C ASN A 164 -13.38 -1.52 17.96
N GLY A 165 -14.40 -1.68 17.13
CA GLY A 165 -15.76 -2.08 17.49
C GLY A 165 -16.68 -0.92 17.91
N SER A 166 -16.16 0.13 18.57
CA SER A 166 -16.96 1.28 19.03
C SER A 166 -16.75 2.55 18.21
N ARG A 167 -15.65 2.64 17.47
CA ARG A 167 -15.24 3.75 16.62
C ARG A 167 -14.63 3.21 15.32
N GLU A 168 -14.71 4.05 14.30
CA GLU A 168 -14.07 3.85 13.01
C GLU A 168 -12.91 4.83 12.86
N PHE A 169 -11.85 4.37 12.21
CA PHE A 169 -10.64 5.14 11.96
C PHE A 169 -10.33 5.10 10.47
N GLY A 170 -9.90 6.23 9.91
CA GLY A 170 -9.41 6.34 8.54
C GLY A 170 -7.95 6.77 8.52
N ILE A 171 -7.20 6.30 7.53
CA ILE A 171 -5.82 6.70 7.23
C ILE A 171 -5.82 7.34 5.84
N PHE A 172 -5.37 8.59 5.76
CA PHE A 172 -5.42 9.40 4.54
C PHE A 172 -4.02 9.81 4.12
N TYR A 173 -3.65 9.53 2.87
CA TYR A 173 -2.43 10.03 2.26
C TYR A 173 -2.72 11.44 1.72
N THR A 174 -2.01 12.46 2.22
CA THR A 174 -2.32 13.85 1.85
C THR A 174 -1.42 14.41 0.76
N SER A 175 -0.43 13.66 0.26
CA SER A 175 0.55 14.14 -0.71
C SER A 175 1.19 15.50 -0.30
N LYS A 176 1.36 15.73 1.02
CA LYS A 176 2.00 16.93 1.58
C LYS A 176 3.26 16.55 2.34
N PRO A 177 4.44 17.07 1.97
CA PRO A 177 5.64 16.87 2.76
C PRO A 177 5.67 17.85 3.95
N ARG A 178 6.76 17.83 4.71
CA ARG A 178 7.09 18.86 5.70
C ARG A 178 8.34 19.61 5.26
N ALA A 179 8.29 20.93 5.26
CA ALA A 179 9.48 21.75 5.10
C ALA A 179 10.29 21.86 6.40
N CYS A 180 11.58 22.14 6.28
CA CYS A 180 12.53 22.18 7.39
C CYS A 180 13.67 23.17 7.12
N ARG A 181 14.37 23.60 8.17
CA ARG A 181 15.68 24.27 8.08
C ARG A 181 16.81 23.39 8.58
N ALA A 182 16.48 22.45 9.47
CA ALA A 182 17.39 21.50 10.06
C ALA A 182 16.64 20.23 10.47
N ASP A 183 17.36 19.14 10.74
CA ASP A 183 16.80 17.86 11.16
C ASP A 183 15.82 17.97 12.34
N ALA A 184 16.08 18.92 13.25
CA ALA A 184 15.23 19.18 14.41
C ALA A 184 13.79 19.63 14.05
N ASP A 185 13.60 20.24 12.87
CA ASP A 185 12.27 20.67 12.41
C ASP A 185 11.43 19.48 11.89
N CYS A 186 12.07 18.39 11.47
CA CYS A 186 11.38 17.26 10.87
C CYS A 186 10.67 16.38 11.91
N GLY A 187 11.28 16.25 13.10
CA GLY A 187 10.85 15.27 14.09
C GLY A 187 11.04 13.83 13.60
N SER A 188 10.62 12.85 14.41
CA SER A 188 10.62 11.43 14.04
C SER A 188 11.93 10.92 13.45
N ASP A 189 13.06 11.51 13.85
CA ASP A 189 14.38 11.07 13.43
C ASP A 189 14.65 11.16 11.90
N LEU A 190 13.86 11.97 11.18
CA LEU A 190 14.05 12.32 9.78
C LEU A 190 15.13 13.39 9.60
N GLY A 191 15.75 13.42 8.42
CA GLY A 191 16.74 14.44 8.06
C GLY A 191 16.12 15.58 7.26
N CYS A 192 16.71 16.77 7.35
CA CYS A 192 16.39 17.88 6.46
C CYS A 192 17.30 17.88 5.25
N ASP A 193 16.72 17.96 4.06
CA ASP A 193 17.46 18.10 2.80
C ASP A 193 17.20 19.48 2.20
N THR A 194 18.14 20.40 2.44
CA THR A 194 18.10 21.82 2.03
C THR A 194 18.47 22.04 0.57
N GLY A 195 18.61 20.97 -0.23
CA GLY A 195 18.73 21.07 -1.68
C GLY A 195 17.49 20.55 -2.39
N LEU A 196 16.35 20.51 -1.70
CA LEU A 196 15.05 20.11 -2.22
C LEU A 196 14.03 21.26 -2.08
N GLY A 197 13.37 21.54 -3.19
CA GLY A 197 12.25 22.47 -3.30
C GLY A 197 10.96 21.73 -3.61
N PHE A 198 9.97 22.46 -4.13
CA PHE A 198 8.68 21.87 -4.51
C PHE A 198 8.12 22.38 -5.83
N VAL A 199 7.27 21.56 -6.45
CA VAL A 199 6.38 21.91 -7.56
C VAL A 199 4.93 21.76 -7.10
N GLY A 200 4.07 22.68 -7.52
CA GLY A 200 2.65 22.70 -7.17
C GLY A 200 2.36 23.67 -6.03
N GLU A 201 1.49 23.27 -5.11
CA GLU A 201 1.06 24.12 -4.00
C GLU A 201 2.07 24.06 -2.84
N PRO A 202 2.23 25.14 -2.04
CA PRO A 202 3.04 25.10 -0.84
C PRO A 202 2.57 24.02 0.14
N TRP A 203 3.49 23.46 0.93
CA TRP A 203 3.17 22.40 1.89
C TRP A 203 2.20 22.83 3.00
N THR A 204 2.08 24.14 3.26
CA THR A 204 1.14 24.75 4.21
C THR A 204 -0.26 24.95 3.64
N ASN A 205 -0.42 24.87 2.32
CA ASN A 205 -1.72 24.91 1.67
C ASN A 205 -2.25 23.48 1.59
N ASP A 206 -3.36 23.20 2.25
CA ASP A 206 -3.97 21.87 2.24
C ASP A 206 -4.50 21.49 0.85
N LYS A 207 -4.77 22.46 -0.04
CA LYS A 207 -5.22 22.24 -1.43
C LYS A 207 -4.08 21.85 -2.37
N GLY A 208 -4.43 21.14 -3.44
CA GLY A 208 -3.49 20.64 -4.46
C GLY A 208 -2.38 19.72 -3.94
N GLY A 209 -1.53 19.21 -4.84
CA GLY A 209 -0.36 18.40 -4.49
C GLY A 209 0.89 19.23 -4.24
N THR A 210 1.83 18.70 -3.47
CA THR A 210 3.17 19.28 -3.29
C THR A 210 4.21 18.21 -3.62
N PHE A 211 4.86 18.33 -4.76
CA PHE A 211 5.81 17.35 -5.26
C PHE A 211 7.24 17.85 -5.09
N GLY A 212 8.13 17.00 -4.55
CA GLY A 212 9.53 17.38 -4.40
C GLY A 212 10.25 17.59 -5.75
N CYS A 213 11.17 18.55 -5.77
CA CYS A 213 12.09 18.77 -6.88
C CYS A 213 13.46 19.15 -6.34
N ILE A 214 14.46 19.14 -7.22
CA ILE A 214 15.81 19.61 -6.85
C ILE A 214 15.81 21.12 -6.92
N ASP A 215 16.35 21.77 -5.89
CA ASP A 215 16.51 23.23 -5.92
C ASP A 215 17.27 23.67 -7.17
N ASP A 216 16.92 24.86 -7.66
CA ASP A 216 17.42 25.44 -8.92
C ASP A 216 17.06 24.68 -10.21
N SER A 217 16.34 23.56 -10.15
CA SER A 217 15.82 22.90 -11.35
C SER A 217 14.67 23.70 -11.99
N PRO A 218 14.52 23.69 -13.32
CA PRO A 218 13.47 24.45 -13.99
C PRO A 218 12.06 24.09 -13.48
N GLY A 219 11.30 25.11 -13.06
CA GLY A 219 9.94 24.94 -12.53
C GLY A 219 9.88 24.56 -11.05
N CYS A 220 11.02 24.36 -10.39
CA CYS A 220 11.09 24.12 -8.95
C CYS A 220 11.04 25.44 -8.18
N ALA A 221 10.14 25.54 -7.20
CA ALA A 221 10.16 26.61 -6.23
C ALA A 221 11.16 26.25 -5.11
N PRO A 222 12.26 27.02 -4.93
CA PRO A 222 13.22 26.77 -3.88
C PRO A 222 12.65 27.20 -2.51
N ASP A 223 13.36 26.84 -1.44
CA ASP A 223 13.09 27.31 -0.08
C ASP A 223 11.63 27.09 0.37
N PRO A 224 11.20 25.83 0.54
CA PRO A 224 9.80 25.46 0.79
C PRO A 224 9.22 26.01 2.10
N LEU A 225 10.05 26.49 3.03
CA LEU A 225 9.58 27.10 4.28
C LEU A 225 9.37 28.61 4.07
N THR A 226 8.25 29.14 4.56
CA THR A 226 8.02 30.59 4.62
C THR A 226 8.00 31.10 6.06
N ASP A 227 8.44 32.34 6.26
CA ASP A 227 8.34 33.02 7.55
C ASP A 227 6.91 33.55 7.82
N THR A 228 6.71 34.22 8.95
CA THR A 228 5.41 34.80 9.32
C THR A 228 4.91 35.89 8.37
N ALA A 229 5.79 36.47 7.54
CA ALA A 229 5.44 37.43 6.51
C ALA A 229 5.16 36.76 5.14
N GLY A 230 5.27 35.43 5.06
CA GLY A 230 5.11 34.68 3.81
C GLY A 230 6.35 34.72 2.91
N THR A 231 7.50 35.17 3.42
CA THR A 231 8.76 35.23 2.65
C THR A 231 9.46 33.88 2.72
N PRO A 232 9.96 33.31 1.60
CA PRO A 232 10.77 32.10 1.64
C PRO A 232 11.98 32.23 2.56
N VAL A 233 12.24 31.19 3.35
CA VAL A 233 13.37 31.11 4.28
C VAL A 233 14.54 30.46 3.55
N THR A 234 15.55 31.26 3.23
CA THR A 234 16.75 30.80 2.50
C THR A 234 17.45 29.63 3.18
N GLY A 235 17.77 28.61 2.39
CA GLY A 235 18.39 27.37 2.85
C GLY A 235 17.41 26.43 3.55
N SER A 236 16.11 26.59 3.33
CA SER A 236 15.13 25.60 3.78
C SER A 236 15.01 24.46 2.78
N GLY A 237 14.46 23.34 3.24
CA GLY A 237 14.38 22.11 2.48
C GLY A 237 13.17 21.28 2.86
N LEU A 238 13.16 20.01 2.43
CA LEU A 238 12.12 19.05 2.77
C LEU A 238 12.65 17.94 3.69
N CYS A 239 11.77 17.43 4.55
CA CYS A 239 12.10 16.30 5.41
C CYS A 239 12.16 15.00 4.61
N ILE A 240 13.27 14.28 4.76
CA ILE A 240 13.55 13.01 4.07
C ILE A 240 13.93 11.90 5.06
N ASP A 241 13.70 10.65 4.66
CA ASP A 241 14.17 9.48 5.37
C ASP A 241 15.39 8.85 4.66
N LYS A 242 16.59 9.20 5.13
CA LYS A 242 17.86 8.65 4.60
C LYS A 242 18.06 7.16 4.89
N THR A 243 17.22 6.57 5.75
CA THR A 243 17.24 5.13 6.09
C THR A 243 16.19 4.34 5.31
N SER A 244 15.39 5.00 4.47
CA SER A 244 14.47 4.36 3.55
C SER A 244 15.23 3.56 2.50
N SER A 245 14.65 2.43 2.08
CA SER A 245 15.14 1.63 0.95
C SER A 245 15.05 2.38 -0.38
N PHE A 246 14.25 3.45 -0.47
CA PHE A 246 14.19 4.31 -1.65
C PHE A 246 15.38 5.27 -1.73
N TYR A 247 15.99 5.62 -0.59
CA TYR A 247 17.01 6.66 -0.56
C TYR A 247 18.28 6.24 -1.31
N ALA A 248 18.72 7.14 -2.17
CA ALA A 248 20.02 7.11 -2.81
C ALA A 248 20.53 8.54 -2.92
N ASP A 249 21.85 8.73 -2.90
CA ASP A 249 22.50 10.03 -3.07
C ASP A 249 22.49 10.48 -4.54
N THR A 250 21.28 10.55 -5.08
CA THR A 250 20.93 10.99 -6.44
C THR A 250 19.69 11.86 -6.32
N ASP A 251 19.45 12.72 -7.30
CA ASP A 251 18.30 13.62 -7.30
C ASP A 251 16.97 12.87 -7.11
N ALA A 252 16.73 11.83 -7.90
CA ALA A 252 15.53 11.02 -7.79
C ALA A 252 15.44 10.23 -6.46
N GLY A 253 16.58 9.77 -5.91
CA GLY A 253 16.62 9.08 -4.62
C GLY A 253 16.30 10.01 -3.46
N ARG A 254 16.81 11.24 -3.47
CA ARG A 254 16.51 12.28 -2.47
C ARG A 254 15.04 12.68 -2.50
N ILE A 255 14.48 12.88 -3.70
CA ILE A 255 13.05 13.21 -3.89
C ILE A 255 12.15 12.06 -3.42
N GLY A 256 12.43 10.83 -3.81
CA GLY A 256 11.58 9.70 -3.41
C GLY A 256 11.72 9.30 -1.94
N ALA A 257 12.73 9.80 -1.24
CA ALA A 257 12.88 9.64 0.21
C ALA A 257 12.14 10.71 1.02
N ILE A 258 11.43 11.66 0.38
CA ILE A 258 10.63 12.67 1.08
C ILE A 258 9.57 11.99 1.96
N ALA A 259 9.49 12.43 3.21
CA ALA A 259 8.46 11.98 4.13
C ALA A 259 7.14 12.71 3.85
N MET A 260 6.08 11.93 3.72
CA MET A 260 4.74 12.42 3.39
C MET A 260 3.86 12.39 4.64
N LYS A 261 2.96 13.37 4.72
CA LYS A 261 1.98 13.49 5.79
C LYS A 261 0.82 12.52 5.54
N HIS A 262 0.57 11.68 6.53
CA HIS A 262 -0.66 10.93 6.67
C HIS A 262 -1.51 11.53 7.77
N LEU A 263 -2.83 11.45 7.61
CA LEU A 263 -3.78 11.75 8.67
C LEU A 263 -4.40 10.46 9.16
N VAL A 264 -4.41 10.25 10.47
CA VAL A 264 -5.18 9.19 11.13
C VAL A 264 -6.28 9.85 11.93
N GLY A 265 -7.54 9.63 11.54
CA GLY A 265 -8.69 10.33 12.11
C GLY A 265 -9.79 9.39 12.56
N ILE A 266 -10.63 9.85 13.50
CA ILE A 266 -11.80 9.12 13.98
C ILE A 266 -13.02 9.60 13.22
N ARG A 267 -13.75 8.67 12.61
CA ARG A 267 -15.01 9.00 11.94
C ARG A 267 -16.03 9.54 12.93
N SER A 268 -16.65 10.67 12.60
CA SER A 268 -17.71 11.25 13.41
C SER A 268 -18.93 10.35 13.44
N THR A 269 -19.55 10.23 14.62
CA THR A 269 -20.81 9.49 14.79
C THR A 269 -22.03 10.33 14.43
N SER A 270 -21.90 11.64 14.24
CA SER A 270 -22.99 12.54 13.86
C SER A 270 -23.01 12.83 12.36
N ASP A 271 -21.86 12.77 11.69
CA ASP A 271 -21.75 12.97 10.25
C ASP A 271 -20.72 11.97 9.68
N PRO A 272 -21.17 10.95 8.92
CA PRO A 272 -20.29 9.90 8.42
C PRO A 272 -19.26 10.40 7.38
N ARG A 273 -19.34 11.65 6.94
CA ARG A 273 -18.35 12.30 6.07
C ARG A 273 -17.11 12.76 6.83
N LEU A 274 -17.28 13.15 8.09
CA LEU A 274 -16.25 13.86 8.83
C LEU A 274 -15.34 12.88 9.58
N TYR A 275 -14.03 13.08 9.46
CA TYR A 275 -13.05 12.48 10.37
C TYR A 275 -12.46 13.58 11.26
N THR A 276 -12.57 13.37 12.55
CA THR A 276 -12.22 14.32 13.61
C THR A 276 -11.07 13.77 14.46
N ASP A 277 -10.57 14.60 15.38
CA ASP A 277 -9.48 14.22 16.31
C ASP A 277 -8.29 13.59 15.59
N THR A 278 -7.80 14.27 14.56
CA THR A 278 -6.79 13.73 13.66
C THR A 278 -5.40 13.77 14.27
N ARG A 279 -4.56 12.80 13.89
CA ARG A 279 -3.13 12.75 14.17
C ARG A 279 -2.38 12.79 12.87
N THR A 280 -1.37 13.64 12.82
CA THR A 280 -0.41 13.66 11.72
C THR A 280 0.64 12.59 11.95
N TRP A 281 0.86 11.76 10.95
CA TRP A 281 1.96 10.80 10.88
C TRP A 281 2.82 11.12 9.67
N LEU A 282 4.02 11.64 9.91
CA LEU A 282 4.99 11.97 8.86
C LEU A 282 5.92 10.77 8.68
N THR A 283 5.94 10.18 7.49
CA THR A 283 6.68 8.94 7.18
C THR A 283 7.05 8.88 5.71
N ASN A 284 8.19 8.28 5.38
CA ASN A 284 8.48 7.84 4.01
C ASN A 284 8.19 6.34 3.88
N LYS A 285 8.71 5.50 4.77
CA LYS A 285 8.61 4.02 4.67
C LYS A 285 7.18 3.49 4.60
N PHE A 286 6.20 4.29 5.03
CA PHE A 286 4.78 3.95 5.01
C PHE A 286 3.95 4.91 4.14
N ALA A 287 4.56 5.56 3.15
CA ALA A 287 3.85 6.39 2.15
C ALA A 287 2.72 5.60 1.46
N ASN A 288 2.96 4.33 1.17
CA ASN A 288 1.98 3.37 0.73
C ASN A 288 1.70 2.39 1.88
N ALA A 289 0.73 2.74 2.75
CA ALA A 289 0.41 1.95 3.93
C ALA A 289 -0.80 1.04 3.72
N ALA A 290 -0.82 -0.09 4.42
CA ALA A 290 -1.98 -0.95 4.61
C ALA A 290 -2.19 -1.22 6.10
N ALA A 291 -3.45 -1.28 6.54
CA ALA A 291 -3.79 -1.46 7.96
C ALA A 291 -4.71 -2.65 8.20
N ARG A 292 -4.45 -3.43 9.27
CA ARG A 292 -5.35 -4.45 9.81
C ARG A 292 -5.30 -4.46 11.33
N THR A 293 -6.33 -4.97 11.98
CA THR A 293 -6.33 -5.13 13.44
C THR A 293 -6.02 -6.57 13.82
N ALA A 294 -5.44 -6.75 14.99
CA ALA A 294 -5.22 -8.05 15.61
C ALA A 294 -5.82 -8.04 17.03
N SER A 295 -6.53 -9.11 17.38
CA SER A 295 -7.21 -9.25 18.66
C SER A 295 -6.24 -9.40 19.83
N ASP A 296 -5.12 -10.10 19.62
CA ASP A 296 -4.10 -10.29 20.66
C ASP A 296 -2.70 -10.37 20.03
N PHE A 297 -1.91 -9.33 20.24
CA PHE A 297 -0.52 -9.28 19.83
C PHE A 297 0.38 -8.80 20.98
N ASP A 298 1.43 -9.56 21.26
CA ASP A 298 2.45 -9.22 22.25
C ASP A 298 3.81 -9.74 21.76
N PRO A 299 4.72 -8.85 21.33
CA PRO A 299 6.02 -9.27 20.83
C PRO A 299 6.92 -9.85 21.93
N SER A 300 6.64 -9.58 23.22
CA SER A 300 7.41 -10.16 24.33
C SER A 300 7.24 -11.67 24.48
N ARG A 301 6.22 -12.26 23.84
CA ARG A 301 6.03 -13.71 23.78
C ARG A 301 7.02 -14.42 22.85
N GLY A 302 7.77 -13.67 22.03
CA GLY A 302 8.71 -14.23 21.06
C GLY A 302 8.04 -14.96 19.88
N ALA A 303 8.84 -15.55 19.00
CA ALA A 303 8.36 -16.20 17.76
C ALA A 303 7.41 -17.39 18.00
N GLY A 304 7.62 -18.14 19.09
CA GLY A 304 6.76 -19.25 19.48
C GLY A 304 5.49 -18.83 20.24
N GLY A 305 5.32 -17.53 20.49
CA GLY A 305 4.16 -16.98 21.18
C GLY A 305 2.88 -17.12 20.36
N LYS A 306 1.82 -17.67 20.95
CA LYS A 306 0.50 -17.70 20.31
C LYS A 306 -0.09 -16.28 20.28
N ALA A 307 -0.22 -15.69 19.09
CA ALA A 307 -0.98 -14.47 18.85
C ALA A 307 -2.37 -14.80 18.27
N ASP A 308 -3.33 -13.90 18.45
CA ASP A 308 -4.63 -13.94 17.77
C ASP A 308 -4.68 -12.83 16.73
N TYR A 309 -4.41 -13.22 15.49
CA TYR A 309 -4.39 -12.33 14.33
C TYR A 309 -5.76 -12.07 13.73
N ARG A 310 -6.85 -12.63 14.30
CA ARG A 310 -8.20 -12.30 13.85
C ARG A 310 -8.50 -10.81 14.13
N PRO A 311 -9.31 -10.15 13.28
CA PRO A 311 -9.68 -8.75 13.47
C PRO A 311 -10.18 -8.47 14.88
N ALA A 312 -9.66 -7.40 15.48
CA ALA A 312 -10.03 -7.01 16.83
C ALA A 312 -11.49 -6.55 16.89
N LYS A 313 -12.27 -7.15 17.80
CA LYS A 313 -13.68 -6.78 18.05
C LYS A 313 -13.85 -5.67 19.09
N GLY A 314 -12.75 -5.23 19.68
CA GLY A 314 -12.75 -4.39 20.86
C GLY A 314 -11.34 -3.98 21.26
N VAL A 315 -11.27 -2.91 22.05
CA VAL A 315 -10.05 -2.46 22.69
C VAL A 315 -9.74 -3.40 23.85
N GLY A 316 -8.65 -4.14 23.75
CA GLY A 316 -8.10 -4.99 24.80
C GLY A 316 -6.64 -4.63 25.05
N GLY A 317 -6.08 -5.10 26.17
CA GLY A 317 -4.69 -4.75 26.57
C GLY A 317 -3.61 -5.19 25.59
N LYS A 318 -3.93 -6.05 24.61
CA LYS A 318 -3.05 -6.55 23.55
C LYS A 318 -3.66 -6.40 22.15
N SER A 319 -4.85 -5.79 22.02
CA SER A 319 -5.42 -5.49 20.71
C SER A 319 -4.54 -4.44 20.03
N SER A 320 -4.21 -4.67 18.77
CA SER A 320 -3.27 -3.84 18.03
C SER A 320 -3.80 -3.47 16.65
N VAL A 321 -3.30 -2.37 16.10
CA VAL A 321 -3.36 -2.04 14.67
C VAL A 321 -2.00 -2.37 14.09
N PHE A 322 -1.98 -3.22 13.08
CA PHE A 322 -0.82 -3.54 12.27
C PHE A 322 -0.79 -2.63 11.05
N LEU A 323 0.41 -2.17 10.72
CA LEU A 323 0.69 -1.33 9.57
C LEU A 323 1.80 -1.99 8.77
N TRP A 324 1.56 -2.13 7.47
CA TRP A 324 2.60 -2.42 6.49
C TRP A 324 2.82 -1.19 5.64
N GLY A 325 4.05 -0.92 5.24
CA GLY A 325 4.40 0.27 4.49
C GLY A 325 5.39 -0.02 3.37
N ARG A 326 5.27 0.72 2.27
CA ARG A 326 6.34 0.90 1.29
C ARG A 326 6.61 2.38 1.06
N PRO A 327 7.83 2.76 0.64
CA PRO A 327 8.18 4.15 0.41
C PRO A 327 7.59 4.77 -0.85
N GLY A 328 6.81 4.01 -1.61
CA GLY A 328 6.10 4.46 -2.79
C GLY A 328 5.29 3.34 -3.44
N PHE A 329 4.80 3.62 -4.64
CA PHE A 329 4.00 2.69 -5.46
C PHE A 329 4.80 2.08 -6.62
N ILE A 330 5.83 2.81 -7.08
CA ILE A 330 6.74 2.39 -8.16
C ILE A 330 8.18 2.70 -7.76
N GLY A 331 9.04 1.69 -7.77
CA GLY A 331 10.47 1.80 -7.52
C GLY A 331 11.30 1.68 -8.79
N ILE A 332 12.62 1.69 -8.65
CA ILE A 332 13.55 1.27 -9.71
C ILE A 332 14.74 0.58 -9.03
N ALA A 333 14.61 -0.72 -8.79
CA ALA A 333 15.63 -1.50 -8.07
C ALA A 333 17.00 -1.43 -8.78
N ALA A 334 17.00 -1.46 -10.13
CA ALA A 334 18.21 -1.35 -10.94
C ALA A 334 18.92 0.02 -10.81
N ALA A 335 18.21 1.05 -10.35
CA ALA A 335 18.75 2.38 -10.07
C ALA A 335 19.02 2.60 -8.57
N GLY A 336 18.99 1.54 -7.75
CA GLY A 336 19.23 1.62 -6.31
C GLY A 336 18.06 2.21 -5.52
N ARG A 337 16.84 2.19 -6.06
CA ARG A 337 15.63 2.71 -5.40
C ARG A 337 14.55 1.62 -5.27
N PRO A 338 14.84 0.48 -4.60
CA PRO A 338 13.84 -0.55 -4.35
C PRO A 338 12.75 -0.08 -3.38
N LEU A 339 11.58 -0.71 -3.46
CA LEU A 339 10.47 -0.50 -2.54
C LEU A 339 10.42 -1.57 -1.47
N GLY A 340 11.33 -1.50 -0.50
CA GLY A 340 11.30 -2.40 0.65
C GLY A 340 9.97 -2.34 1.39
N LEU A 341 9.52 -3.48 1.89
CA LEU A 341 8.31 -3.58 2.71
C LEU A 341 8.66 -3.45 4.19
N TYR A 342 7.94 -2.63 4.93
CA TYR A 342 8.15 -2.38 6.35
C TYR A 342 6.94 -2.80 7.17
N PHE A 343 7.17 -3.12 8.45
CA PHE A 343 6.13 -3.48 9.40
C PHE A 343 6.19 -2.62 10.66
N ALA A 344 5.03 -2.20 11.16
CA ALA A 344 4.88 -1.54 12.44
C ALA A 344 3.57 -1.93 13.10
N TYR A 345 3.45 -1.66 14.40
CA TYR A 345 2.17 -1.76 15.10
C TYR A 345 1.96 -0.62 16.10
N ALA A 346 0.70 -0.29 16.33
CA ALA A 346 0.22 0.55 17.43
C ALA A 346 -0.71 -0.27 18.32
N ASN A 347 -0.84 0.13 19.59
CA ASN A 347 -1.98 -0.32 20.40
C ASN A 347 -3.28 0.18 19.75
N LEU A 348 -4.32 -0.64 19.76
CA LEU A 348 -5.60 -0.26 19.17
C LEU A 348 -6.18 0.98 19.90
N PRO A 349 -6.39 2.11 19.20
CA PRO A 349 -6.85 3.33 19.85
C PRO A 349 -8.21 3.15 20.54
N PRO A 350 -8.40 3.66 21.77
CA PRO A 350 -9.65 3.48 22.51
C PRO A 350 -10.79 4.39 22.02
N GLY A 351 -10.46 5.53 21.42
CA GLY A 351 -11.42 6.57 21.04
C GLY A 351 -10.74 7.93 20.90
N PRO A 352 -11.47 9.04 21.12
CA PRO A 352 -10.91 10.39 21.06
C PRO A 352 -9.72 10.60 22.00
N GLU A 353 -8.92 11.62 21.71
CA GLU A 353 -7.67 11.97 22.39
C GLU A 353 -6.61 10.86 22.31
N PHE A 354 -6.71 9.95 21.35
CA PHE A 354 -5.75 8.86 21.22
C PHE A 354 -4.33 9.35 20.92
N SER A 355 -3.36 8.56 21.36
CA SER A 355 -1.99 8.67 20.90
C SER A 355 -1.75 7.76 19.71
N TRP A 356 -1.10 8.27 18.67
CA TRP A 356 -0.64 7.49 17.54
C TRP A 356 0.86 7.19 17.68
N THR A 357 1.18 6.25 18.56
CA THR A 357 2.57 5.82 18.80
C THR A 357 2.80 4.46 18.16
N LEU A 358 3.71 4.42 17.18
CA LEU A 358 4.08 3.21 16.46
C LEU A 358 5.32 2.55 17.05
N ASN A 359 5.36 1.23 16.92
CA ASN A 359 6.52 0.39 17.20
C ASN A 359 6.92 -0.26 15.87
N TYR A 360 8.05 0.16 15.32
CA TYR A 360 8.56 -0.25 14.02
C TYR A 360 9.44 -1.49 14.16
N PHE A 361 9.26 -2.44 13.26
CA PHE A 361 10.04 -3.67 13.24
C PHE A 361 11.51 -3.40 12.92
N THR A 362 12.41 -3.87 13.79
CA THR A 362 13.86 -3.65 13.67
C THR A 362 14.64 -4.96 13.41
N GLY A 363 13.93 -6.03 13.06
CA GLY A 363 14.50 -7.34 12.79
C GLY A 363 14.16 -8.37 13.87
N LEU A 364 14.82 -9.53 13.77
CA LEU A 364 14.68 -10.62 14.72
C LEU A 364 15.87 -10.66 15.67
N ASP A 365 15.65 -11.13 16.90
CA ASP A 365 16.73 -11.47 17.82
C ASP A 365 17.35 -12.85 17.52
N ALA A 366 18.35 -13.26 18.31
CA ALA A 366 19.03 -14.53 18.14
C ALA A 366 18.12 -15.77 18.33
N ASN A 367 16.95 -15.60 18.95
CA ASN A 367 15.95 -16.65 19.15
C ASN A 367 14.80 -16.55 18.12
N GLY A 368 14.92 -15.65 17.14
CA GLY A 368 13.87 -15.39 16.14
C GLY A 368 12.74 -14.49 16.64
N ALA A 369 12.78 -13.96 17.86
CA ALA A 369 11.74 -13.07 18.37
C ALA A 369 11.80 -11.69 17.70
N PRO A 370 10.66 -11.09 17.33
CA PRO A 370 10.64 -9.79 16.67
C PRO A 370 11.05 -8.67 17.63
N ARG A 371 11.89 -7.75 17.15
CA ARG A 371 12.30 -6.54 17.86
C ARG A 371 11.60 -5.32 17.28
N PHE A 372 11.34 -4.36 18.15
CA PHE A 372 10.67 -3.12 17.77
C PHE A 372 11.33 -1.89 18.39
N SER A 373 11.27 -0.77 17.68
CA SER A 373 11.70 0.56 18.15
C SER A 373 10.56 1.56 17.97
N ARG A 374 10.57 2.64 18.76
CA ARG A 374 9.67 3.79 18.55
C ARG A 374 10.17 4.75 17.48
N ASN A 375 11.39 4.56 17.00
CA ASN A 375 11.99 5.41 15.98
C ASN A 375 11.88 4.74 14.61
N GLU A 376 11.29 5.44 13.65
CA GLU A 376 11.14 4.91 12.28
C GLU A 376 12.50 4.68 11.59
N ARG A 377 13.54 5.45 11.96
CA ARG A 377 14.89 5.26 11.41
C ARG A 377 15.50 3.89 11.69
N ASP A 378 15.05 3.21 12.74
CA ASP A 378 15.53 1.87 13.11
C ASP A 378 14.78 0.77 12.33
N ALA A 379 13.70 1.14 11.62
CA ALA A 379 12.88 0.20 10.87
C ALA A 379 13.69 -0.43 9.73
N VAL A 380 13.64 -1.76 9.64
CA VAL A 380 14.28 -2.52 8.57
C VAL A 380 13.22 -3.09 7.63
N ALA A 381 13.60 -3.23 6.36
CA ALA A 381 12.75 -3.91 5.39
C ALA A 381 12.62 -5.40 5.75
N ILE A 382 11.44 -5.96 5.57
CA ILE A 382 11.13 -7.35 5.88
C ILE A 382 11.55 -8.27 4.73
N ASP A 383 11.78 -9.53 5.06
CA ASP A 383 12.23 -10.53 4.11
C ASP A 383 11.09 -10.95 3.17
N LEU A 384 11.30 -10.79 1.86
CA LEU A 384 10.34 -11.11 0.82
C LEU A 384 10.65 -12.43 0.11
N ASP A 385 11.55 -13.26 0.61
CA ASP A 385 11.80 -14.55 -0.02
C ASP A 385 12.25 -15.61 0.99
N SER A 386 11.27 -16.30 1.58
CA SER A 386 11.45 -17.40 2.53
C SER A 386 12.24 -18.59 1.97
N THR A 387 12.49 -18.66 0.65
CA THR A 387 13.20 -19.78 0.03
C THR A 387 14.71 -19.56 -0.07
N ARG A 388 15.19 -18.36 0.29
CA ARG A 388 16.60 -17.99 0.24
C ARG A 388 17.10 -17.61 1.63
N ASP A 389 18.37 -17.89 1.89
CA ASP A 389 19.00 -17.53 3.16
C ASP A 389 19.17 -16.01 3.28
N GLY A 390 18.81 -15.48 4.45
CA GLY A 390 18.95 -14.06 4.79
C GLY A 390 17.90 -13.15 4.15
N VAL A 391 17.81 -11.92 4.64
CA VAL A 391 16.76 -10.97 4.23
C VAL A 391 16.87 -10.62 2.76
N GLN A 392 15.82 -10.90 1.99
CA GLN A 392 15.67 -10.51 0.59
C GLN A 392 14.63 -9.38 0.48
N PRO A 393 14.98 -8.11 0.71
CA PRO A 393 14.02 -7.02 0.83
C PRO A 393 13.56 -6.45 -0.51
N GLY A 394 14.15 -6.91 -1.62
CA GLY A 394 13.87 -6.40 -2.97
C GLY A 394 12.72 -7.14 -3.63
N GLU A 395 11.91 -6.39 -4.37
CA GLU A 395 10.92 -6.97 -5.28
C GLU A 395 11.56 -7.34 -6.61
N ALA A 396 11.02 -8.38 -7.25
CA ALA A 396 11.42 -8.75 -8.61
C ALA A 396 10.88 -7.78 -9.67
N HIS A 397 9.80 -7.08 -9.34
CA HIS A 397 9.13 -6.09 -10.19
C HIS A 397 9.08 -4.76 -9.47
N ASP A 398 9.23 -3.68 -10.24
CA ASP A 398 9.33 -2.33 -9.72
C ASP A 398 7.95 -1.71 -9.38
N ILE A 399 6.88 -2.20 -10.03
CA ILE A 399 5.50 -1.80 -9.75
C ILE A 399 4.96 -2.69 -8.63
N VAL A 400 4.76 -2.09 -7.46
CA VAL A 400 4.13 -2.76 -6.32
C VAL A 400 2.70 -2.28 -6.09
N ASP A 401 2.34 -1.11 -6.63
CA ASP A 401 1.07 -0.42 -6.42
C ASP A 401 0.63 -0.43 -4.94
N GLN A 402 -0.65 -0.17 -4.66
CA GLN A 402 -1.17 -0.35 -3.32
C GLN A 402 -1.23 -1.84 -2.95
N MET A 403 -1.17 -2.11 -1.65
CA MET A 403 -1.17 -3.48 -1.12
C MET A 403 -2.25 -3.70 -0.06
N SER A 404 -2.67 -4.95 0.09
CA SER A 404 -3.61 -5.37 1.12
C SER A 404 -3.14 -6.66 1.75
N LEU A 405 -3.28 -6.76 3.06
CA LEU A 405 -2.90 -7.94 3.82
C LEU A 405 -4.06 -8.40 4.68
N SER A 406 -4.19 -9.70 4.93
CA SER A 406 -5.16 -10.22 5.90
C SER A 406 -4.67 -11.55 6.47
N TRP A 407 -5.08 -11.83 7.71
CA TRP A 407 -4.90 -13.14 8.31
C TRP A 407 -5.98 -14.10 7.83
N VAL A 408 -5.56 -15.18 7.18
CA VAL A 408 -6.47 -16.20 6.65
C VAL A 408 -6.47 -17.41 7.57
N GLU A 409 -7.37 -17.41 8.55
CA GLU A 409 -7.47 -18.45 9.59
C GLU A 409 -7.49 -19.89 9.03
N PRO A 410 -8.23 -20.21 7.95
CA PRO A 410 -8.23 -21.57 7.40
C PRO A 410 -6.86 -22.02 6.89
N LEU A 411 -6.01 -21.10 6.44
CA LEU A 411 -4.63 -21.37 6.00
C LEU A 411 -3.63 -21.28 7.15
N ASN A 412 -3.99 -20.61 8.25
CA ASN A 412 -3.08 -20.20 9.32
C ASN A 412 -1.87 -19.43 8.76
N LYS A 413 -2.14 -18.50 7.83
CA LYS A 413 -1.14 -17.66 7.16
C LYS A 413 -1.66 -16.23 7.04
N TRP A 414 -0.74 -15.28 7.10
CA TRP A 414 -0.94 -13.96 6.51
C TRP A 414 -0.87 -14.08 5.00
N LEU A 415 -1.75 -13.36 4.30
CA LEU A 415 -1.79 -13.27 2.84
C LEU A 415 -1.67 -11.80 2.48
N MET A 416 -0.81 -11.48 1.52
CA MET A 416 -0.69 -10.16 0.90
C MET A 416 -1.07 -10.22 -0.57
N LEU A 417 -1.95 -9.31 -1.02
CA LEU A 417 -2.20 -9.01 -2.43
C LEU A 417 -1.62 -7.64 -2.77
N TYR A 418 -0.91 -7.54 -3.89
CA TYR A 418 -0.25 -6.30 -4.32
C TYR A 418 0.11 -6.36 -5.82
N GLY A 419 0.67 -5.28 -6.34
CA GLY A 419 1.07 -5.17 -7.74
C GLY A 419 -0.10 -4.78 -8.64
N GLY A 420 0.11 -5.00 -9.93
CA GLY A 420 -0.74 -4.44 -10.97
C GLY A 420 0.06 -4.22 -12.24
N GLY A 421 -0.56 -3.49 -13.17
CA GLY A 421 0.07 -3.04 -14.40
C GLY A 421 0.22 -1.52 -14.43
N MET A 422 0.78 -1.01 -15.52
CA MET A 422 0.85 0.42 -15.81
C MET A 422 0.92 0.62 -17.32
N VAL A 423 0.54 1.81 -17.79
CA VAL A 423 0.74 2.23 -19.17
C VAL A 423 2.07 2.97 -19.29
N ASN A 424 2.86 2.60 -20.31
CA ASN A 424 4.13 3.24 -20.64
C ASN A 424 4.08 4.03 -21.95
N ILE A 425 2.88 4.32 -22.45
CA ILE A 425 2.66 5.03 -23.71
C ILE A 425 2.91 6.52 -23.50
N PRO A 426 3.82 7.15 -24.28
CA PRO A 426 4.04 8.59 -24.21
C PRO A 426 2.76 9.42 -24.38
N ALA A 427 2.63 10.48 -23.59
CA ALA A 427 1.57 11.48 -23.68
C ALA A 427 2.14 12.91 -23.87
N PRO A 428 2.67 13.24 -25.06
CA PRO A 428 3.20 14.58 -25.33
C PRO A 428 2.11 15.67 -25.28
N PRO A 429 2.45 16.91 -24.87
CA PRO A 429 3.80 17.36 -24.49
C PRO A 429 4.18 17.11 -23.02
N VAL A 430 3.26 16.58 -22.19
CA VAL A 430 3.40 16.59 -20.72
C VAL A 430 4.26 15.43 -20.21
N LEU A 431 4.06 14.20 -20.71
CA LEU A 431 4.77 12.99 -20.29
C LEU A 431 5.36 12.27 -21.51
N PRO A 432 6.37 12.87 -22.17
CA PRO A 432 6.79 12.47 -23.51
C PRO A 432 7.62 11.18 -23.55
N ASN A 433 8.12 10.65 -22.43
CA ASN A 433 9.02 9.50 -22.43
C ASN A 433 8.29 8.18 -22.20
N CYS A 434 7.47 8.09 -21.14
CA CYS A 434 6.76 6.85 -20.80
C CYS A 434 5.36 7.07 -20.23
N GLY A 435 4.70 8.19 -20.55
CA GLY A 435 3.35 8.46 -20.04
C GLY A 435 3.31 8.53 -18.52
N VAL A 436 2.26 7.97 -17.91
CA VAL A 436 2.01 8.03 -16.46
C VAL A 436 3.20 7.51 -15.62
N LEU A 437 4.00 6.55 -16.11
CA LEU A 437 5.20 6.09 -15.40
C LEU A 437 6.20 7.22 -15.13
N GLU A 438 6.31 8.18 -16.05
CA GLU A 438 7.22 9.32 -15.92
C GLU A 438 6.83 10.23 -14.76
N PHE A 439 5.55 10.27 -14.37
CA PHE A 439 5.10 11.01 -13.19
C PHE A 439 5.76 10.46 -11.90
N PHE A 440 5.84 9.13 -11.78
CA PHE A 440 6.39 8.48 -10.59
C PHE A 440 7.92 8.33 -10.63
N THR A 441 8.47 8.14 -11.81
CA THR A 441 9.86 7.68 -11.98
C THR A 441 10.74 8.65 -12.78
N ARG A 442 10.15 9.76 -13.26
CA ARG A 442 10.80 10.75 -14.13
C ARG A 442 11.38 10.09 -15.38
N SER A 443 12.49 10.61 -15.89
CA SER A 443 13.17 10.08 -17.07
C SER A 443 13.73 8.67 -16.90
N ASP A 444 13.79 8.13 -15.67
CA ASP A 444 14.20 6.75 -15.44
C ASP A 444 13.09 5.72 -15.73
N CYS A 445 11.89 6.16 -16.15
CA CYS A 445 10.74 5.29 -16.46
C CYS A 445 11.06 4.13 -17.41
N VAL A 446 12.02 4.30 -18.33
CA VAL A 446 12.48 3.25 -19.25
C VAL A 446 13.21 2.09 -18.56
N LYS A 447 13.61 2.25 -17.30
CA LYS A 447 14.31 1.24 -16.50
C LYS A 447 13.36 0.43 -15.60
N VAL A 448 12.08 0.79 -15.55
CA VAL A 448 11.08 0.15 -14.70
C VAL A 448 10.83 -1.28 -15.18
N VAL A 449 11.01 -2.24 -14.29
CA VAL A 449 10.64 -3.64 -14.51
C VAL A 449 9.17 -3.83 -14.16
N MET A 450 8.27 -3.61 -15.13
CA MET A 450 6.82 -3.74 -14.94
C MET A 450 6.36 -5.18 -14.69
N GLY A 451 7.04 -6.16 -15.31
CA GLY A 451 6.59 -7.55 -15.35
C GLY A 451 5.41 -7.75 -16.29
N ASN A 452 4.56 -8.73 -15.96
CA ASN A 452 3.38 -9.14 -16.73
C ASN A 452 2.08 -8.43 -16.29
N GLY A 453 2.17 -7.35 -15.51
CA GLY A 453 0.99 -6.61 -15.04
C GLY A 453 0.10 -7.38 -14.05
N ALA A 454 0.65 -8.39 -13.38
CA ALA A 454 -0.15 -9.23 -12.48
C ALA A 454 -0.41 -8.58 -11.13
N ILE A 455 -1.62 -8.81 -10.60
CA ILE A 455 -1.84 -8.83 -9.15
C ILE A 455 -1.17 -10.09 -8.61
N ARG A 456 -0.35 -9.92 -7.58
CA ARG A 456 0.51 -10.94 -6.98
C ARG A 456 0.09 -11.25 -5.55
N MET A 457 0.42 -12.45 -5.11
CA MET A 457 0.22 -12.95 -3.76
C MET A 457 1.54 -13.31 -3.11
N ARG A 458 1.63 -13.07 -1.80
CA ARG A 458 2.61 -13.68 -0.91
C ARG A 458 1.91 -14.20 0.35
N SER A 459 2.53 -15.18 1.01
CA SER A 459 2.10 -15.69 2.32
C SER A 459 3.20 -15.64 3.36
N ALA A 460 2.83 -15.54 4.64
CA ALA A 460 3.78 -15.62 5.75
C ALA A 460 3.12 -16.20 7.01
N ASP A 461 3.91 -16.83 7.88
CA ASP A 461 3.44 -17.28 9.20
C ASP A 461 3.25 -16.11 10.18
N HIS A 462 4.06 -15.06 10.01
CA HIS A 462 4.08 -13.87 10.86
C HIS A 462 3.89 -12.61 10.03
N PRO A 463 3.35 -11.53 10.62
CA PRO A 463 3.08 -10.29 9.88
C PRO A 463 4.38 -9.59 9.41
N TRP A 464 5.53 -9.88 10.01
CA TRP A 464 6.85 -9.40 9.60
C TRP A 464 7.63 -10.39 8.71
N GLY A 465 6.99 -11.46 8.23
CA GLY A 465 7.65 -12.45 7.38
C GLY A 465 8.48 -13.51 8.12
N PRO A 466 9.38 -14.23 7.42
CA PRO A 466 9.67 -14.08 6.00
C PRO A 466 8.45 -14.39 5.13
N TRP A 467 8.30 -13.66 4.02
CA TRP A 467 7.24 -13.87 3.06
C TRP A 467 7.66 -14.85 1.97
N SER A 468 6.72 -15.63 1.47
CA SER A 468 6.92 -16.48 0.28
C SER A 468 7.38 -15.63 -0.91
N PRO A 469 8.06 -16.23 -1.91
CA PRO A 469 8.19 -15.64 -3.24
C PRO A 469 6.85 -15.15 -3.79
N ALA A 470 6.88 -14.14 -4.66
CA ALA A 470 5.70 -13.60 -5.30
C ALA A 470 5.08 -14.65 -6.24
N GLN A 471 3.76 -14.79 -6.18
CA GLN A 471 2.99 -15.69 -7.01
C GLN A 471 1.94 -14.89 -7.78
N ASP A 472 1.79 -15.10 -9.08
CA ASP A 472 0.75 -14.41 -9.85
C ASP A 472 -0.64 -14.96 -9.49
N VAL A 473 -1.57 -14.05 -9.19
CA VAL A 473 -2.97 -14.37 -8.86
C VAL A 473 -3.88 -14.09 -10.03
N LEU A 474 -3.70 -12.93 -10.65
CA LEU A 474 -4.43 -12.50 -11.82
C LEU A 474 -3.49 -11.70 -12.70
N VAL A 475 -3.29 -12.19 -13.91
CA VAL A 475 -2.52 -11.50 -14.96
C VAL A 475 -3.52 -10.71 -15.81
N GLY A 476 -3.32 -9.40 -15.95
CA GLY A 476 -4.16 -8.58 -16.85
C GLY A 476 -4.09 -9.07 -18.30
N GLY A 477 -2.91 -9.57 -18.69
CA GLY A 477 -2.58 -10.07 -20.01
C GLY A 477 -1.37 -9.32 -20.57
N ASP A 478 -0.81 -9.79 -21.68
CA ASP A 478 0.18 -9.00 -22.43
C ASP A 478 -0.57 -8.09 -23.41
N PRO A 479 -0.57 -6.75 -23.22
CA PRO A 479 -1.24 -5.83 -24.13
C PRO A 479 -0.66 -5.89 -25.55
N ASN A 480 0.58 -6.36 -25.73
CA ASN A 480 1.22 -6.44 -27.03
C ASN A 480 0.91 -7.73 -27.80
N ARG A 481 0.22 -8.71 -27.17
CA ARG A 481 -0.04 -10.01 -27.79
C ARG A 481 -1.29 -10.00 -28.66
N ILE A 482 -1.20 -10.56 -29.87
CA ILE A 482 -2.29 -10.66 -30.85
C ILE A 482 -2.48 -12.12 -31.32
N PRO A 483 -3.71 -12.69 -31.34
CA PRO A 483 -4.97 -12.10 -30.89
C PRO A 483 -4.95 -11.83 -29.38
N LEU A 484 -5.72 -10.81 -28.96
CA LEU A 484 -5.85 -10.46 -27.55
C LEU A 484 -6.42 -11.65 -26.76
N GLU A 485 -5.94 -11.78 -25.53
CA GLU A 485 -6.33 -12.81 -24.58
C GLU A 485 -6.61 -12.18 -23.20
N TYR A 486 -7.09 -13.01 -22.26
CA TYR A 486 -7.33 -12.64 -20.87
C TYR A 486 -8.24 -11.42 -20.70
N GLN A 487 -7.86 -10.45 -19.85
CA GLN A 487 -8.73 -9.35 -19.44
C GLN A 487 -8.93 -8.30 -20.54
N TYR A 488 -8.12 -8.35 -21.60
CA TYR A 488 -8.21 -7.48 -22.78
C TYR A 488 -9.07 -8.04 -23.91
N ALA A 489 -9.39 -9.34 -23.88
CA ALA A 489 -10.19 -10.00 -24.91
C ALA A 489 -11.69 -9.65 -24.79
N PRO A 490 -12.51 -9.97 -25.81
CA PRO A 490 -13.95 -9.73 -25.73
C PRO A 490 -14.58 -10.44 -24.52
N GLY A 491 -15.34 -9.69 -23.71
CA GLY A 491 -15.88 -10.16 -22.43
C GLY A 491 -14.95 -10.03 -21.22
N GLY A 492 -13.72 -9.52 -21.41
CA GLY A 492 -12.80 -9.16 -20.34
C GLY A 492 -13.25 -7.92 -19.57
N VAL A 493 -12.41 -7.47 -18.62
CA VAL A 493 -12.73 -6.30 -17.77
C VAL A 493 -11.83 -5.09 -17.97
N LEU A 494 -10.79 -5.21 -18.81
CA LEU A 494 -9.87 -4.14 -19.14
C LEU A 494 -10.05 -3.73 -20.60
N ARG A 495 -9.96 -2.42 -20.86
CA ARG A 495 -9.91 -1.90 -22.22
C ARG A 495 -8.61 -2.31 -22.92
N HIS A 496 -8.70 -2.65 -24.21
CA HIS A 496 -7.57 -2.57 -25.12
C HIS A 496 -7.99 -1.97 -26.48
N PRO A 497 -7.26 -1.00 -27.07
CA PRO A 497 -7.66 -0.36 -28.33
C PRO A 497 -7.82 -1.33 -29.51
N ALA A 498 -7.06 -2.44 -29.53
CA ALA A 498 -7.17 -3.48 -30.56
C ALA A 498 -8.39 -4.42 -30.38
N CYS A 499 -9.13 -4.33 -29.27
CA CYS A 499 -10.34 -5.12 -29.05
C CYS A 499 -11.54 -4.37 -29.66
N THR A 500 -11.99 -4.82 -30.84
CA THR A 500 -13.07 -4.15 -31.59
C THR A 500 -14.38 -4.95 -31.65
N ALA A 501 -14.47 -6.09 -30.97
CA ALA A 501 -15.70 -6.88 -30.91
C ALA A 501 -16.78 -6.17 -30.07
N PRO A 502 -18.09 -6.43 -30.31
CA PRO A 502 -19.18 -5.73 -29.62
C PRO A 502 -19.19 -5.85 -28.08
N ASN A 503 -18.60 -6.91 -27.54
CA ASN A 503 -18.47 -7.16 -26.10
C ASN A 503 -17.06 -6.85 -25.55
N CYS A 504 -16.22 -6.14 -26.31
CA CYS A 504 -15.00 -5.55 -25.76
C CYS A 504 -15.35 -4.40 -24.80
N VAL A 505 -14.50 -4.19 -23.80
CA VAL A 505 -14.66 -3.08 -22.87
C VAL A 505 -14.35 -1.77 -23.58
N THR A 506 -15.25 -0.80 -23.48
CA THR A 506 -15.07 0.51 -24.12
C THR A 506 -14.14 1.40 -23.33
N HIS A 507 -13.62 2.42 -24.01
CA HIS A 507 -12.93 3.53 -23.36
C HIS A 507 -13.85 4.28 -22.42
N THR A 508 -13.33 4.60 -21.25
CA THR A 508 -13.84 5.69 -20.43
C THR A 508 -13.43 7.02 -21.06
N HIS A 509 -14.36 7.96 -21.22
CA HIS A 509 -14.07 9.32 -21.71
C HIS A 509 -13.51 10.25 -20.61
N SER A 510 -12.60 9.77 -19.76
CA SER A 510 -11.91 10.61 -18.80
C SER A 510 -10.85 11.46 -19.50
N MET A 511 -10.56 12.64 -18.94
CA MET A 511 -9.54 13.56 -19.47
C MET A 511 -8.12 12.98 -19.38
N GLU A 512 -7.93 12.00 -18.50
CA GLU A 512 -6.61 11.45 -18.16
C GLU A 512 -6.22 10.24 -19.01
N ALA A 513 -7.20 9.53 -19.59
CA ALA A 513 -6.94 8.35 -20.40
C ALA A 513 -6.84 8.72 -21.89
N SER A 514 -5.68 8.48 -22.51
CA SER A 514 -5.56 8.64 -23.97
C SER A 514 -6.39 7.56 -24.69
N PRO A 515 -7.04 7.86 -25.83
CA PRO A 515 -7.82 6.87 -26.58
C PRO A 515 -7.01 5.64 -27.04
N ASN A 516 -5.69 5.78 -27.08
CA ASN A 516 -4.73 4.74 -27.45
C ASN A 516 -4.21 3.94 -26.24
N GLU A 517 -4.63 4.28 -25.02
CA GLU A 517 -4.24 3.55 -23.81
C GLU A 517 -5.04 2.27 -23.64
N TYR A 518 -4.45 1.36 -22.88
CA TYR A 518 -5.08 0.13 -22.41
C TYR A 518 -5.30 0.21 -20.90
N GLY A 519 -6.31 -0.51 -20.40
CA GLY A 519 -6.58 -0.59 -18.97
C GLY A 519 -5.56 -1.46 -18.24
N PHE A 520 -5.41 -1.28 -16.94
CA PHE A 520 -4.65 -2.16 -16.07
C PHE A 520 -5.31 -2.26 -14.69
N LEU A 521 -4.95 -3.28 -13.93
CA LEU A 521 -5.39 -3.48 -12.54
C LEU A 521 -4.39 -2.83 -11.60
N TYR A 522 -4.89 -2.26 -10.51
CA TYR A 522 -4.09 -1.77 -9.37
C TYR A 522 -4.97 -1.77 -8.11
N GLY A 523 -4.44 -1.37 -6.95
CA GLY A 523 -5.28 -1.14 -5.77
C GLY A 523 -5.94 -2.39 -5.16
N ALA A 524 -5.28 -3.55 -5.19
CA ALA A 524 -5.87 -4.79 -4.70
C ALA A 524 -6.21 -4.73 -3.19
N ASN A 525 -7.47 -5.00 -2.83
CA ASN A 525 -7.94 -5.04 -1.44
C ASN A 525 -8.67 -6.33 -1.08
N ILE A 526 -8.16 -7.07 -0.08
CA ILE A 526 -8.77 -8.28 0.48
C ILE A 526 -9.97 -7.90 1.35
N ILE A 527 -11.13 -8.48 1.06
CA ILE A 527 -12.35 -8.36 1.87
C ILE A 527 -12.42 -9.56 2.81
N GLU A 528 -11.74 -9.44 3.96
CA GLU A 528 -11.53 -10.53 4.89
C GLU A 528 -12.84 -11.12 5.44
N GLN A 529 -13.88 -10.29 5.56
CA GLN A 529 -15.22 -10.69 6.02
C GLN A 529 -15.85 -11.74 5.09
N TRP A 530 -15.40 -11.86 3.85
CA TRP A 530 -15.90 -12.82 2.87
C TRP A 530 -14.94 -13.98 2.56
N THR A 531 -13.78 -14.03 3.23
CA THR A 531 -12.84 -15.14 3.09
C THR A 531 -13.35 -16.38 3.81
N ARG A 532 -13.44 -17.54 3.13
CA ARG A 532 -14.06 -18.76 3.69
C ARG A 532 -13.36 -20.04 3.26
N PRO A 533 -13.34 -21.10 4.11
CA PRO A 533 -12.87 -22.42 3.70
C PRO A 533 -13.60 -22.91 2.46
N ALA A 534 -12.89 -23.55 1.54
CA ALA A 534 -13.46 -24.06 0.32
C ALA A 534 -12.68 -25.29 -0.17
N GLY A 535 -13.25 -26.49 0.06
CA GLY A 535 -12.56 -27.75 -0.21
C GLY A 535 -11.33 -27.94 0.68
N ASP A 536 -10.19 -28.27 0.07
CA ASP A 536 -8.87 -28.35 0.69
C ASP A 536 -8.19 -26.97 0.84
N GLY A 537 -8.84 -25.90 0.42
CA GLY A 537 -8.31 -24.55 0.38
C GLY A 537 -9.24 -23.50 1.00
N VAL A 538 -9.14 -22.28 0.48
CA VAL A 538 -9.94 -21.12 0.87
C VAL A 538 -10.34 -20.33 -0.38
N ASP A 539 -11.56 -19.78 -0.38
CA ASP A 539 -11.93 -18.71 -1.30
C ASP A 539 -11.64 -17.37 -0.63
N VAL A 540 -10.79 -16.56 -1.27
CA VAL A 540 -10.55 -15.17 -0.89
C VAL A 540 -11.30 -14.29 -1.87
N ILE A 541 -12.19 -13.43 -1.35
CA ILE A 541 -12.86 -12.40 -2.13
C ILE A 541 -12.13 -11.08 -1.91
N TRP A 542 -11.83 -10.39 -2.99
CA TRP A 542 -11.07 -9.16 -3.01
C TRP A 542 -11.55 -8.26 -4.13
N ASN A 543 -11.21 -6.98 -4.06
CA ASN A 543 -11.50 -6.01 -5.10
C ASN A 543 -10.20 -5.42 -5.65
N ALA A 544 -10.26 -4.84 -6.85
CA ALA A 544 -9.17 -4.09 -7.44
C ALA A 544 -9.71 -2.97 -8.31
N SER A 545 -8.97 -1.85 -8.35
CA SER A 545 -9.21 -0.76 -9.28
C SER A 545 -8.84 -1.18 -10.70
N THR A 546 -9.48 -0.56 -11.69
CA THR A 546 -9.05 -0.59 -13.09
C THR A 546 -8.81 0.83 -13.59
N TRP A 547 -7.73 1.02 -14.37
CA TRP A 547 -7.43 2.32 -14.99
C TRP A 547 -8.43 2.68 -16.09
N ASP A 548 -8.69 1.72 -16.99
CA ASP A 548 -9.66 1.90 -18.08
C ASP A 548 -10.46 0.61 -18.29
N PRO A 549 -11.78 0.61 -17.99
CA PRO A 549 -12.56 1.76 -17.53
C PRO A 549 -12.23 2.10 -16.08
N TYR A 550 -12.46 3.35 -15.68
CA TYR A 550 -12.14 3.82 -14.34
C TYR A 550 -13.21 3.36 -13.32
N ARG A 551 -12.92 2.28 -12.59
CA ARG A 551 -13.87 1.58 -11.69
C ARG A 551 -13.18 0.61 -10.74
N VAL A 552 -13.99 -0.08 -9.93
CA VAL A 552 -13.56 -1.18 -9.07
C VAL A 552 -14.25 -2.47 -9.50
N VAL A 553 -13.50 -3.57 -9.61
CA VAL A 553 -14.03 -4.90 -9.92
C VAL A 553 -13.92 -5.83 -8.71
N LEU A 554 -14.86 -6.77 -8.60
CA LEU A 554 -14.85 -7.81 -7.56
C LEU A 554 -14.28 -9.11 -8.13
N LEU A 555 -13.46 -9.80 -7.34
CA LEU A 555 -12.74 -11.00 -7.74
C LEU A 555 -12.82 -12.06 -6.65
N ARG A 556 -12.72 -13.33 -7.05
CA ARG A 556 -12.58 -14.48 -6.16
C ARG A 556 -11.35 -15.27 -6.58
N THR A 557 -10.46 -15.54 -5.64
CA THR A 557 -9.33 -16.44 -5.85
C THR A 557 -9.47 -17.67 -4.96
N ARG A 558 -9.41 -18.86 -5.57
CA ARG A 558 -9.24 -20.11 -4.83
C ARG A 558 -7.76 -20.28 -4.50
N ILE A 559 -7.45 -20.48 -3.23
CA ILE A 559 -6.09 -20.74 -2.75
C ILE A 559 -6.04 -22.12 -2.11
N LYS A 560 -5.07 -22.93 -2.51
CA LYS A 560 -4.84 -24.27 -1.94
C LYS A 560 -3.84 -24.20 -0.80
N LYS A 561 -4.00 -25.10 0.17
CA LYS A 561 -3.10 -25.27 1.31
C LYS A 561 -1.78 -25.92 0.94
#